data_AF-A0A4S0NKE8-F1
#
_entry.id   AF-A0A4S0NKE8-F1
#
_cell.length_a   1.000
_cell.length_b   1.000
_cell.length_c   1.000
_cell.angle_alpha   90.00
_cell.angle_beta   90.00
_cell.angle_gamma   90.00
#
_symmetry.space_group_name_H-M   'P 1'
#
loop_
_entity.id
_entity.type
_entity.pdbx_description
1 polymer ?
#
loop_
_entity_poly.entity_id
_entity_poly.type
_entity_poly.pdbx_seq_one_letter_code
_entity_poly.pdbx_strand_id
1 'polypeptide(L)'
;MVADTNDLSGDTFVGLERGSSPGYPNAYDECPSDGRSIFDFTSPLDAGVHRIAVTRQDSKLVMSIDGAAVVSDTSTSFSVIGLAYATFGGFPGDTTANACNIRSFQLGDPVDDADLPTLSTVI
;
A
#
# COMPACT_ATOMS: atom_id res chain seq x y z
N MET A 1 -19.18 -16.46 23.27
CA MET A 1 -18.16 -15.47 22.85
C MET A 1 -17.06 -16.30 22.23
N VAL A 2 -17.11 -16.47 20.90
CA VAL A 2 -16.16 -17.32 20.17
C VAL A 2 -14.85 -16.54 20.10
N ALA A 3 -13.82 -17.04 20.78
CA ALA A 3 -12.45 -16.68 20.48
C ALA A 3 -12.15 -17.25 19.09
N ASP A 4 -12.00 -16.39 18.11
CA ASP A 4 -11.50 -16.81 16.80
C ASP A 4 -10.01 -17.09 16.95
N THR A 5 -9.67 -18.38 16.91
CA THR A 5 -8.30 -18.89 16.89
C THR A 5 -7.76 -18.82 15.46
N ASN A 6 -7.61 -17.61 14.91
CA ASN A 6 -6.82 -17.44 13.70
C ASN A 6 -5.33 -17.46 14.09
N ASP A 7 -4.77 -18.65 13.89
CA ASP A 7 -3.37 -18.98 13.81
C ASP A 7 -2.55 -17.88 13.11
N LEU A 8 -1.65 -17.23 13.84
CA LEU A 8 -0.74 -16.17 13.38
C LEU A 8 0.45 -16.73 12.56
N SER A 9 0.19 -17.62 11.60
CA SER A 9 1.21 -18.26 10.77
C SER A 9 0.85 -18.30 9.28
N GLY A 10 0.48 -17.17 8.68
CA GLY A 10 0.07 -17.21 7.26
C GLY A 10 -0.38 -15.93 6.59
N ASP A 11 -0.47 -14.81 7.31
CA ASP A 11 -1.13 -13.63 6.76
C ASP A 11 -0.28 -12.94 5.70
N THR A 12 -0.76 -13.00 4.46
CA THR A 12 -0.22 -12.20 3.35
C THR A 12 -0.94 -10.87 3.31
N PHE A 13 -0.26 -9.74 3.37
CA PHE A 13 -0.89 -8.42 3.36
C PHE A 13 -0.39 -7.54 2.21
N VAL A 14 -1.24 -6.63 1.78
CA VAL A 14 -0.87 -5.51 0.90
C VAL A 14 -1.18 -4.23 1.66
N GLY A 15 -0.18 -3.36 1.81
CA GLY A 15 -0.27 -2.21 2.69
C GLY A 15 0.26 -0.92 2.08
N LEU A 16 -0.20 0.18 2.68
CA LEU A 16 0.33 1.51 2.49
C LEU A 16 0.68 2.08 3.86
N GLU A 17 1.91 2.50 4.05
CA GLU A 17 2.38 3.06 5.32
C GLU A 17 3.37 4.21 5.12
N ARG A 18 3.81 4.79 6.24
CA ARG A 18 4.95 5.70 6.24
C ARG A 18 6.23 4.88 6.14
N GLY A 19 7.06 5.18 5.15
CA GLY A 19 8.39 4.61 5.03
C GLY A 19 9.33 4.98 6.18
N SER A 20 10.54 4.43 6.14
CA SER A 20 11.57 4.59 7.20
C SER A 20 12.02 6.03 7.42
N SER A 21 11.76 6.93 6.46
CA SER A 21 12.05 8.37 6.55
C SER A 21 10.75 9.20 6.49
N PRO A 22 10.63 10.28 7.28
CA PRO A 22 9.46 11.15 7.24
C PRO A 22 9.17 11.68 5.83
N GLY A 23 7.90 11.70 5.44
CA GLY A 23 7.45 12.24 4.16
C GLY A 23 7.43 11.25 3.00
N TYR A 24 7.94 10.03 3.14
CA TYR A 24 7.97 9.06 2.04
C TYR A 24 6.98 7.92 2.32
N PRO A 25 5.91 7.76 1.53
CA PRO A 25 5.04 6.60 1.67
C PRO A 25 5.71 5.35 1.11
N ASN A 26 5.34 4.22 1.70
CA ASN A 26 5.77 2.88 1.34
C ASN A 26 4.54 2.05 0.93
N ALA A 27 4.57 1.52 -0.28
CA ALA A 27 3.65 0.47 -0.71
C ALA A 27 4.35 -0.87 -0.60
N TYR A 28 3.72 -1.84 0.05
CA TYR A 28 4.33 -3.15 0.27
C TYR A 28 3.35 -4.28 0.08
N ASP A 29 3.88 -5.44 -0.31
CA ASP A 29 3.23 -6.71 -0.11
C ASP A 29 4.16 -7.64 0.66
N GLU A 30 3.62 -8.38 1.63
CA GLU A 30 4.39 -9.32 2.43
C GLU A 30 3.64 -10.64 2.59
N CYS A 31 4.41 -11.70 2.75
CA CYS A 31 4.04 -13.04 3.12
C CYS A 31 5.02 -13.48 4.23
N PRO A 32 4.65 -14.42 5.11
CA PRO A 32 5.52 -14.82 6.23
C PRO A 32 6.98 -15.16 5.89
N SER A 33 7.31 -15.47 4.63
CA SER A 33 8.66 -15.82 4.18
C SER A 33 9.29 -14.86 3.17
N ASP A 34 8.56 -13.86 2.66
CA ASP A 34 9.02 -13.01 1.57
C ASP A 34 8.22 -11.69 1.50
N GLY A 35 8.83 -10.61 1.02
CA GLY A 35 8.20 -9.29 1.02
C GLY A 35 8.85 -8.30 0.08
N ARG A 36 8.06 -7.35 -0.42
CA ARG A 36 8.50 -6.28 -1.31
C ARG A 36 7.97 -4.95 -0.83
N SER A 37 8.76 -3.92 -1.05
CA SER A 37 8.47 -2.56 -0.61
C SER A 37 8.92 -1.57 -1.68
N ILE A 38 8.04 -0.64 -2.01
CA ILE A 38 8.31 0.45 -2.93
C ILE A 38 8.23 1.76 -2.17
N PHE A 39 9.35 2.45 -2.17
CA PHE A 39 9.46 3.79 -1.64
C PHE A 39 9.52 4.78 -2.80
N ASP A 40 8.61 5.74 -2.84
CA ASP A 40 8.80 6.90 -3.68
C ASP A 40 9.66 7.93 -2.94
N PHE A 41 10.96 7.95 -3.24
CA PHE A 41 11.91 8.93 -2.70
C PHE A 41 12.01 10.20 -3.54
N THR A 42 11.25 10.33 -4.62
CA THR A 42 11.44 11.40 -5.60
C THR A 42 10.84 12.74 -5.15
N SER A 43 9.84 12.71 -4.27
CA SER A 43 9.27 13.91 -3.66
C SER A 43 8.81 13.61 -2.24
N PRO A 44 9.47 14.14 -1.19
CA PRO A 44 8.93 14.04 0.15
C PRO A 44 7.56 14.74 0.20
N LEU A 45 6.56 14.03 0.70
CA LEU A 45 5.23 14.57 0.91
C LEU A 45 5.28 15.58 2.06
N ASP A 46 5.11 16.84 1.70
CA ASP A 46 4.91 17.94 2.64
C ASP A 46 3.51 17.85 3.30
N ALA A 47 3.20 18.79 4.20
CA ALA A 47 1.83 18.88 4.72
C ALA A 47 0.86 19.27 3.60
N GLY A 48 -0.14 18.43 3.33
CA GLY A 48 -1.06 18.69 2.23
C GLY A 48 -2.11 17.62 2.01
N VAL A 49 -2.82 17.75 0.89
CA VAL A 49 -3.70 16.72 0.36
C VAL A 49 -2.91 15.99 -0.71
N HIS A 50 -2.69 14.70 -0.48
CA HIS A 50 -2.03 13.83 -1.43
C HIS A 50 -3.00 12.77 -1.91
N ARG A 51 -2.84 12.34 -3.15
CA ARG A 51 -3.57 11.20 -3.70
C ARG A 51 -2.57 10.15 -4.16
N ILE A 52 -2.74 8.95 -3.63
CA ILE A 52 -1.87 7.81 -3.88
C ILE A 52 -2.68 6.79 -4.69
N ALA A 53 -2.13 6.35 -5.81
CA ALA A 53 -2.63 5.23 -6.59
C ALA A 53 -1.66 4.07 -6.48
N VAL A 54 -2.17 2.89 -6.13
CA VAL A 54 -1.39 1.65 -6.05
C VAL A 54 -2.09 0.59 -6.89
N THR A 55 -1.32 -0.18 -7.63
CA THR A 55 -1.82 -1.38 -8.28
C THR A 55 -0.84 -2.53 -8.09
N ARG A 56 -1.40 -3.74 -8.11
CA ARG A 56 -0.66 -4.99 -8.06
C ARG A 56 -1.19 -5.89 -9.15
N GLN A 57 -0.31 -6.37 -10.01
CA GLN A 57 -0.64 -7.33 -11.06
C GLN A 57 0.49 -8.34 -11.17
N ASP A 58 0.15 -9.63 -11.11
CA ASP A 58 1.13 -10.72 -11.18
C ASP A 58 2.29 -10.51 -10.19
N SER A 59 3.53 -10.51 -10.71
CA SER A 59 4.76 -10.28 -9.97
C SER A 59 5.14 -8.80 -9.83
N LYS A 60 4.19 -7.87 -9.95
CA LYS A 60 4.49 -6.44 -9.96
C LYS A 60 3.65 -5.69 -8.92
N LEU A 61 4.33 -4.85 -8.14
CA LEU A 61 3.73 -3.81 -7.31
C LEU A 61 4.11 -2.45 -7.91
N VAL A 62 3.17 -1.52 -7.99
CA VAL A 62 3.40 -0.19 -8.59
C VAL A 62 2.65 0.87 -7.81
N MET A 63 3.28 2.03 -7.63
CA MET A 63 2.71 3.19 -6.96
C MET A 63 2.96 4.47 -7.77
N SER A 64 2.01 5.40 -7.72
CA SER A 64 2.15 6.79 -8.15
C SER A 64 1.50 7.72 -7.13
N ILE A 65 2.05 8.92 -6.98
CA ILE A 65 1.62 9.91 -6.00
C ILE A 65 1.52 11.26 -6.70
N ASP A 66 0.39 11.95 -6.52
CA ASP A 66 0.16 13.30 -7.03
C ASP A 66 0.45 13.49 -8.54
N GLY A 67 0.22 12.44 -9.33
CA GLY A 67 0.49 12.43 -10.78
C GLY A 67 1.96 12.25 -11.16
N ALA A 68 2.84 11.94 -10.22
CA ALA A 68 4.24 11.64 -10.49
C ALA A 68 4.42 10.35 -11.29
N ALA A 69 5.62 10.20 -11.88
CA ALA A 69 6.02 8.97 -12.56
C ALA A 69 5.91 7.76 -11.63
N VAL A 70 5.57 6.60 -12.20
CA VAL A 70 5.40 5.38 -11.41
C VAL A 70 6.72 4.89 -10.82
N VAL A 71 6.65 4.38 -9.59
CA VAL A 71 7.72 3.58 -8.97
C VAL A 71 7.22 2.14 -8.91
N SER A 72 8.07 1.19 -9.30
CA SER A 72 7.68 -0.22 -9.44
C SER A 72 8.71 -1.17 -8.83
N ASP A 73 8.23 -2.31 -8.36
CA ASP A 73 9.04 -3.47 -7.99
C ASP A 73 8.50 -4.69 -8.75
N THR A 74 9.41 -5.38 -9.44
CA THR A 74 9.15 -6.57 -10.27
C THR A 74 9.90 -7.80 -9.78
N SER A 75 10.51 -7.72 -8.58
CA SER A 75 11.16 -8.86 -7.94
C SER A 75 10.18 -10.02 -7.75
N THR A 76 10.71 -11.23 -7.62
CA THR A 76 9.94 -12.48 -7.63
C THR A 76 8.74 -12.41 -6.68
N SER A 77 7.55 -12.68 -7.19
CA SER A 77 6.33 -12.68 -6.37
C SER A 77 6.13 -14.00 -5.65
N PHE A 78 5.59 -13.88 -4.47
CA PHE A 78 4.83 -14.91 -3.79
C PHE A 78 3.33 -14.69 -4.03
N SER A 79 2.55 -15.76 -3.92
CA SER A 79 1.09 -15.68 -3.99
C SER A 79 0.58 -15.01 -2.72
N VAL A 80 -0.06 -13.86 -2.86
CA VAL A 80 -0.88 -13.28 -1.79
C VAL A 80 -2.18 -14.07 -1.77
N ILE A 81 -2.53 -14.65 -0.64
CA ILE A 81 -3.80 -15.36 -0.46
C ILE A 81 -4.89 -14.29 -0.43
N GLY A 82 -6.05 -14.55 -1.05
CA GLY A 82 -7.14 -13.59 -1.11
C GLY A 82 -7.48 -13.04 0.28
N LEU A 83 -7.22 -11.77 0.49
CA LEU A 83 -7.50 -11.07 1.74
C LEU A 83 -9.00 -10.80 1.85
N ALA A 84 -9.60 -11.21 2.97
CA ALA A 84 -11.02 -10.98 3.23
C ALA A 84 -11.32 -9.59 3.84
N TYR A 85 -10.28 -8.82 4.20
CA TYR A 85 -10.41 -7.58 4.96
C TYR A 85 -9.44 -6.49 4.49
N ALA A 86 -9.86 -5.23 4.61
CA ALA A 86 -9.01 -4.06 4.50
C ALA A 86 -9.08 -3.27 5.81
N THR A 87 -7.93 -2.84 6.32
CA THR A 87 -7.83 -2.06 7.56
C THR A 87 -7.28 -0.67 7.26
N PHE A 88 -7.84 0.36 7.92
CA PHE A 88 -7.38 1.74 7.81
C PHE A 88 -7.02 2.26 9.19
N GLY A 89 -5.95 3.06 9.27
CA GLY A 89 -5.44 3.58 10.53
C GLY A 89 -4.51 2.61 11.27
N GLY A 90 -4.52 1.32 10.93
CA GLY A 90 -3.62 0.29 11.46
C GLY A 90 -4.34 -1.03 11.67
N PHE A 91 -3.59 -2.10 11.86
CA PHE A 91 -4.15 -3.41 12.21
C PHE A 91 -4.61 -3.43 13.68
N PRO A 92 -5.70 -4.14 14.04
CA PRO A 92 -6.12 -4.27 15.42
C PRO A 92 -5.00 -4.79 16.34
N GLY A 93 -4.66 -4.02 17.37
CA GLY A 93 -3.58 -4.35 18.31
C GLY A 93 -2.26 -3.62 18.05
N ASP A 94 -2.17 -2.87 16.94
CA ASP A 94 -0.98 -2.12 16.58
C ASP A 94 -1.04 -0.65 17.05
N THR A 95 0.11 -0.05 17.35
CA THR A 95 0.18 1.37 17.75
C THR A 95 0.10 2.28 16.55
N THR A 96 -1.05 2.91 16.36
CA THR A 96 -1.30 3.81 15.23
C THR A 96 -0.69 5.20 15.51
N ALA A 97 0.37 5.58 14.79
CA ALA A 97 0.85 6.96 14.78
C ALA A 97 -0.03 7.79 13.83
N ASN A 98 -1.18 8.26 14.31
CA ASN A 98 -2.08 9.11 13.52
C ASN A 98 -1.42 10.45 13.18
N ALA A 99 -0.92 10.59 11.96
CA ALA A 99 -0.42 11.86 11.41
C ALA A 99 -1.19 12.32 10.16
N CYS A 100 -2.17 11.56 9.66
CA CYS A 100 -2.94 11.93 8.47
C CYS A 100 -4.42 11.51 8.59
N ASN A 101 -5.27 12.13 7.76
CA ASN A 101 -6.68 11.78 7.62
C ASN A 101 -6.93 11.20 6.23
N ILE A 102 -7.58 10.04 6.15
CA ILE A 102 -8.03 9.47 4.88
C ILE A 102 -9.35 10.17 4.49
N ARG A 103 -9.36 10.85 3.35
CA ARG A 103 -10.57 11.55 2.85
C ARG A 103 -11.51 10.63 2.07
N SER A 104 -10.95 9.71 1.30
CA SER A 104 -11.68 8.77 0.45
C SER A 104 -10.79 7.59 0.10
N PHE A 105 -11.41 6.44 -0.15
CA PHE A 105 -10.74 5.24 -0.64
C PHE A 105 -11.61 4.60 -1.72
N GLN A 106 -10.97 4.07 -2.77
CA GLN A 106 -11.62 3.32 -3.82
C GLN A 106 -10.79 2.07 -4.09
N LEU A 107 -11.45 0.91 -4.08
CA LEU A 107 -10.90 -0.33 -4.58
C LEU A 107 -11.52 -0.61 -5.94
N GLY A 108 -10.68 -0.92 -6.93
CA GLY A 108 -11.09 -1.31 -8.27
C GLY A 108 -10.28 -2.51 -8.74
N ASP A 109 -10.54 -2.95 -9.97
CA ASP A 109 -9.72 -3.94 -10.64
C ASP A 109 -8.29 -3.41 -10.87
N PRO A 110 -7.28 -4.29 -11.02
CA PRO A 110 -5.95 -3.86 -11.45
C PRO A 110 -6.00 -3.05 -12.75
N VAL A 111 -5.14 -2.04 -12.85
CA VAL A 111 -5.06 -1.11 -13.99
C VAL A 111 -3.65 -1.11 -14.57
N ASP A 112 -3.48 -0.57 -15.77
CA ASP A 112 -2.16 -0.42 -16.39
C ASP A 112 -1.32 0.63 -15.66
N ASP A 113 0.00 0.42 -15.59
CA ASP A 113 0.94 1.34 -14.93
C ASP A 113 0.86 2.76 -15.48
N ALA A 114 0.58 2.89 -16.78
CA ALA A 114 0.48 4.18 -17.45
C ALA A 114 -0.73 5.00 -16.96
N ASP A 115 -1.75 4.37 -16.37
CA ASP A 115 -2.95 5.04 -15.88
C ASP A 115 -2.79 5.56 -14.43
N LEU A 116 -1.84 5.02 -13.67
CA LEU A 116 -1.63 5.37 -12.26
C LEU A 116 -1.41 6.88 -12.03
N PRO A 117 -0.61 7.60 -12.84
CA PRO A 117 -0.45 9.06 -12.68
C PRO A 117 -1.77 9.83 -12.82
N THR A 118 -2.64 9.43 -13.74
CA THR A 118 -3.96 10.07 -13.89
C THR A 118 -4.83 9.80 -12.67
N LEU A 119 -4.79 8.59 -12.12
CA LEU A 119 -5.53 8.20 -10.93
C LEU A 119 -5.01 8.85 -9.64
N SER A 120 -3.72 9.18 -9.59
CA SER A 120 -3.08 9.82 -8.43
C SER A 120 -3.09 11.35 -8.49
N THR A 121 -3.64 11.97 -9.54
CA THR A 121 -3.66 13.44 -9.65
C THR A 121 -4.62 14.08 -8.64
N VAL A 122 -4.17 15.10 -7.92
CA VAL A 122 -5.01 15.93 -7.05
C VAL A 122 -5.84 16.88 -7.92
N ILE A 123 -7.18 16.83 -7.77
CA ILE A 123 -8.14 17.69 -8.48
C ILE A 123 -8.42 18.93 -7.64
#